data_AF-A0A2V7YMX9-F1
#
_entry.id   AF-A0A2V7YMX9-F1
#
_cell.length_a   1.000
_cell.length_b   1.000
_cell.length_c   1.000
_cell.angle_alpha   90.00
_cell.angle_beta   90.00
_cell.angle_gamma   90.00
#
_symmetry.space_group_name_H-M   'P 1'
#
loop_
_entity.id
_entity.type
_entity.pdbx_description
1 polymer ?
#
loop_
_entity_poly.entity_id
_entity_poly.type
_entity_poly.pdbx_seq_one_letter_code
_entity_poly.pdbx_strand_id
1 'polypeptide(L)'
;MTALSVPDRAAAIATFRFIEVKLMELVATWTPSTPEMEAKVMFGRHIWDFAQHADILGKRTFELRLPEQHSRPAAERYVAFLQSALVVSGTSERVATLYDAILAGLERRYRVYISQTDPILDEPSIVILERLLRDVERQRREADSLRATLKLHKADAQTFIATDRAIDSVVAA
;
A
#
# COMPACT_ATOMS: atom_id res chain seq x y z
N MET A 1 12.38 -23.69 -0.31
CA MET A 1 11.73 -22.83 -1.31
C MET A 1 12.81 -22.27 -2.20
N THR A 2 12.64 -22.33 -3.52
CA THR A 2 13.59 -21.75 -4.47
C THR A 2 13.50 -20.23 -4.36
N ALA A 3 14.64 -19.54 -4.28
CA ALA A 3 14.68 -18.09 -4.23
C ALA A 3 14.04 -17.48 -5.49
N LEU A 4 13.35 -16.35 -5.35
CA LEU A 4 12.74 -15.62 -6.46
C LEU A 4 13.76 -15.34 -7.57
N SER A 5 13.38 -15.51 -8.84
CA SER A 5 14.24 -15.12 -9.97
C SER A 5 14.29 -13.59 -10.12
N VAL A 6 15.25 -13.06 -10.90
CA VAL A 6 15.31 -11.61 -11.18
C VAL A 6 14.01 -11.09 -11.82
N PRO A 7 13.42 -11.76 -12.84
CA PRO A 7 12.10 -11.37 -13.35
C PRO A 7 10.99 -11.36 -12.31
N ASP A 8 10.95 -12.34 -11.39
CA ASP A 8 9.91 -12.41 -10.35
C ASP A 8 10.01 -11.22 -9.39
N ARG A 9 11.24 -10.88 -8.97
CA ARG A 9 11.52 -9.71 -8.12
C ARG A 9 11.14 -8.42 -8.84
N ALA A 10 11.52 -8.29 -10.10
CA ALA A 10 11.22 -7.12 -10.92
C ALA A 10 9.71 -6.91 -11.06
N ALA A 11 8.95 -7.99 -11.32
CA ALA A 11 7.50 -7.95 -11.41
C ALA A 11 6.85 -7.55 -10.07
N ALA A 12 7.30 -8.13 -8.96
CA ALA A 12 6.79 -7.79 -7.63
C ALA A 12 7.05 -6.32 -7.26
N ILE A 13 8.28 -5.83 -7.42
CA ILE A 13 8.65 -4.44 -7.10
C ILE A 13 7.88 -3.45 -7.99
N ALA A 14 7.77 -3.73 -9.29
CA ALA A 14 6.99 -2.89 -10.21
C ALA A 14 5.49 -2.89 -9.88
N THR A 15 4.95 -4.01 -9.35
CA THR A 15 3.58 -4.09 -8.85
C THR A 15 3.39 -3.34 -7.54
N PHE A 16 4.32 -3.43 -6.60
CA PHE A 16 4.26 -2.62 -5.37
C PHE A 16 4.31 -1.12 -5.68
N ARG A 17 5.16 -0.70 -6.62
CA ARG A 17 5.16 0.69 -7.11
C ARG A 17 3.79 1.10 -7.63
N PHE A 18 3.17 0.27 -8.47
CA PHE A 18 1.83 0.54 -8.98
C PHE A 18 0.82 0.73 -7.84
N ILE A 19 0.85 -0.13 -6.83
CA ILE A 19 -0.05 -0.05 -5.68
C ILE A 19 0.17 1.26 -4.92
N GLU A 20 1.41 1.64 -4.62
CA GLU A 20 1.73 2.90 -3.92
C GLU A 20 1.22 4.14 -4.70
N VAL A 21 1.37 4.15 -6.03
CA VAL A 21 0.77 5.21 -6.88
C VAL A 21 -0.77 5.22 -6.74
N LYS A 22 -1.42 4.05 -6.71
CA LYS A 22 -2.87 3.98 -6.54
C LYS A 22 -3.35 4.38 -5.14
N LEU A 23 -2.56 4.15 -4.10
CA LEU A 23 -2.86 4.63 -2.75
C LEU A 23 -2.73 6.15 -2.67
N MET A 24 -1.69 6.71 -3.29
CA MET A 24 -1.53 8.16 -3.42
C MET A 24 -2.76 8.79 -4.11
N GLU A 25 -3.18 8.26 -5.26
CA GLU A 25 -4.36 8.75 -6.01
C GLU A 25 -5.68 8.58 -5.23
N LEU A 26 -5.87 7.44 -4.58
CA LEU A 26 -7.06 7.14 -3.77
C LEU A 26 -7.22 8.16 -2.64
N VAL A 27 -6.16 8.38 -1.86
CA VAL A 27 -6.21 9.31 -0.72
C VAL A 27 -6.31 10.76 -1.20
N ALA A 28 -5.63 11.12 -2.30
CA ALA A 28 -5.78 12.43 -2.91
C ALA A 28 -7.23 12.68 -3.37
N THR A 29 -7.92 11.67 -3.89
CA THR A 29 -9.33 11.75 -4.30
C THR A 29 -10.27 12.00 -3.12
N TRP A 30 -10.03 11.34 -1.98
CA TRP A 30 -10.84 11.52 -0.78
C TRP A 30 -10.58 12.85 -0.05
N THR A 31 -9.37 13.39 -0.14
CA THR A 31 -8.93 14.54 0.67
C THR A 31 -9.85 15.77 0.53
N PRO A 32 -10.25 16.22 -0.68
CA PRO A 32 -11.14 17.38 -0.83
C PRO A 32 -12.52 17.22 -0.17
N SER A 33 -13.07 16.00 -0.22
CA SER A 33 -14.44 15.70 0.26
C SER A 33 -14.49 15.22 1.72
N THR A 34 -13.35 15.06 2.39
CA THR A 34 -13.30 14.75 3.82
C THR A 34 -13.58 16.04 4.59
N PRO A 35 -14.53 16.11 5.54
CA PRO A 35 -14.88 17.37 6.20
C PRO A 35 -13.87 17.82 7.26
N GLU A 36 -13.22 16.90 7.96
CA GLU A 36 -12.35 17.20 9.11
C GLU A 36 -10.95 17.62 8.66
N MET A 37 -10.47 18.75 9.20
CA MET A 37 -9.17 19.32 8.83
C MET A 37 -8.01 18.43 9.29
N GLU A 38 -8.11 17.85 10.47
CA GLU A 38 -7.13 16.92 11.06
C GLU A 38 -6.93 15.70 10.15
N ALA A 39 -8.02 15.17 9.59
CA ALA A 39 -7.96 14.06 8.65
C ALA A 39 -7.28 14.47 7.34
N LYS A 40 -7.55 15.67 6.81
CA LYS A 40 -6.86 16.19 5.61
C LYS A 40 -5.37 16.36 5.83
N VAL A 41 -4.95 16.87 6.98
CA VAL A 41 -3.53 17.05 7.31
C VAL A 41 -2.81 15.70 7.36
N MET A 42 -3.43 14.70 8.01
CA MET A 42 -2.91 13.34 8.02
C MET A 42 -2.83 12.73 6.61
N PHE A 43 -3.92 12.84 5.83
CA PHE A 43 -3.97 12.37 4.45
C PHE A 43 -2.91 13.03 3.57
N GLY A 44 -2.70 14.35 3.69
CA GLY A 44 -1.65 15.07 2.96
C GLY A 44 -0.25 14.51 3.22
N ARG A 45 0.06 14.17 4.48
CA ARG A 45 1.33 13.51 4.84
C ARG A 45 1.43 12.12 4.23
N HIS A 46 0.36 11.33 4.26
CA HIS A 46 0.37 9.96 3.75
C HIS A 46 0.41 9.90 2.23
N ILE A 47 -0.22 10.86 1.54
CA ILE A 47 -0.07 11.05 0.09
C ILE A 47 1.41 11.25 -0.27
N TRP A 48 2.12 12.09 0.49
CA TRP A 48 3.56 12.28 0.31
C TRP A 48 4.33 10.98 0.56
N ASP A 49 4.04 10.25 1.64
CA ASP A 49 4.69 8.96 1.91
C ASP A 49 4.52 7.98 0.74
N PHE A 50 3.30 7.82 0.23
CA PHE A 50 3.02 6.93 -0.91
C PHE A 50 3.75 7.37 -2.19
N ALA A 51 3.88 8.68 -2.42
CA ALA A 51 4.69 9.20 -3.52
C ALA A 51 6.18 8.82 -3.35
N GLN A 52 6.73 8.99 -2.14
CA GLN A 52 8.11 8.63 -1.83
C GLN A 52 8.35 7.12 -1.94
N HIS A 53 7.36 6.30 -1.55
CA HIS A 53 7.39 4.85 -1.72
C HIS A 53 7.41 4.47 -3.21
N ALA A 54 6.55 5.09 -4.02
CA ALA A 54 6.53 4.85 -5.46
C ALA A 54 7.86 5.23 -6.12
N ASP A 55 8.46 6.34 -5.73
CA ASP A 55 9.75 6.80 -6.26
C ASP A 55 10.90 5.84 -5.93
N ILE A 56 11.01 5.39 -4.67
CA ILE A 56 12.08 4.47 -4.27
C ILE A 56 11.92 3.09 -4.90
N LEU A 57 10.69 2.58 -5.00
CA LEU A 57 10.41 1.33 -5.71
C LEU A 57 10.69 1.46 -7.21
N GLY A 58 10.37 2.61 -7.82
CA GLY A 58 10.63 2.87 -9.23
C GLY A 58 12.10 3.06 -9.59
N LYS A 59 12.95 3.48 -8.65
CA LYS A 59 14.41 3.39 -8.82
C LYS A 59 14.86 1.93 -8.77
N ARG A 60 14.31 1.15 -7.85
CA ARG A 60 14.62 -0.28 -7.73
C ARG A 60 14.23 -1.10 -8.96
N THR A 61 13.16 -0.75 -9.68
CA THR A 61 12.80 -1.45 -10.93
C THR A 61 13.90 -1.36 -11.98
N PHE A 62 14.59 -0.22 -12.09
CA PHE A 62 15.69 -0.06 -13.04
C PHE A 62 16.87 -0.99 -12.72
N GLU A 63 17.25 -1.07 -11.46
CA GLU A 63 18.30 -1.97 -10.97
C GLU A 63 17.95 -3.45 -11.20
N LEU A 64 16.65 -3.77 -11.30
CA LEU A 64 16.11 -5.08 -11.64
C LEU A 64 15.87 -5.29 -13.15
N ARG A 65 16.48 -4.45 -14.00
CA ARG A 65 16.47 -4.54 -15.48
C ARG A 65 15.12 -4.24 -16.13
N LEU A 66 14.26 -3.48 -15.47
CA LEU A 66 13.09 -2.84 -16.09
C LEU A 66 13.40 -1.38 -16.45
N PRO A 67 12.54 -0.69 -17.21
CA PRO A 67 12.66 0.76 -17.37
C PRO A 67 12.62 1.48 -16.02
N GLU A 68 13.23 2.67 -15.96
CA GLU A 68 13.16 3.53 -14.78
C GLU A 68 11.72 3.95 -14.49
N GLN A 69 11.32 3.95 -13.21
CA GLN A 69 9.96 4.28 -12.79
C GLN A 69 8.88 3.38 -13.42
N HIS A 70 9.22 2.15 -13.80
CA HIS A 70 8.27 1.22 -14.40
C HIS A 70 7.24 0.74 -13.37
N SER A 71 5.96 0.82 -13.73
CA SER A 71 4.86 0.20 -12.98
C SER A 71 4.26 -0.96 -13.76
N ARG A 72 4.07 -2.08 -13.07
CA ARG A 72 3.27 -3.20 -13.56
C ARG A 72 1.92 -3.17 -12.83
N PRO A 73 0.78 -3.12 -13.55
CA PRO A 73 -0.53 -3.23 -12.89
C PRO A 73 -0.60 -4.46 -11.98
N ALA A 74 -1.23 -4.29 -10.81
CA ALA A 74 -1.53 -5.43 -9.95
C ALA A 74 -2.54 -6.37 -10.63
N ALA A 75 -2.69 -7.59 -10.10
CA ALA A 75 -3.71 -8.53 -10.51
C ALA A 75 -5.09 -7.86 -10.55
N GLU A 76 -5.90 -8.18 -11.57
CA GLU A 76 -7.18 -7.50 -11.85
C GLU A 76 -8.10 -7.46 -10.63
N ARG A 77 -8.15 -8.54 -9.85
CA ARG A 77 -8.92 -8.60 -8.60
C ARG A 77 -8.48 -7.56 -7.57
N TYR A 78 -7.18 -7.27 -7.47
CA TYR A 78 -6.66 -6.25 -6.57
C TYR A 78 -6.92 -4.83 -7.11
N VAL A 79 -6.84 -4.65 -8.42
CA VAL A 79 -7.21 -3.37 -9.06
C VAL A 79 -8.70 -3.06 -8.80
N ALA A 80 -9.58 -4.03 -9.04
CA ALA A 80 -11.02 -3.90 -8.75
C ALA A 80 -11.30 -3.64 -7.27
N PHE A 81 -10.54 -4.29 -6.38
CA PHE A 81 -10.61 -4.03 -4.94
C PHE A 81 -10.25 -2.57 -4.60
N LEU A 82 -9.13 -2.05 -5.11
CA LEU A 82 -8.76 -0.64 -4.90
C LEU A 82 -9.79 0.32 -5.51
N GLN A 83 -10.36 0.00 -6.67
CA GLN A 83 -11.42 0.79 -7.29
C GLN A 83 -12.69 0.83 -6.44
N SER A 84 -13.05 -0.30 -5.80
CA SER A 84 -14.22 -0.35 -4.90
C SER A 84 -14.08 0.56 -3.67
N ALA A 85 -12.84 0.91 -3.27
CA ALA A 85 -12.62 1.87 -2.19
C ALA A 85 -12.98 3.31 -2.60
N LEU A 86 -12.94 3.67 -3.89
CA LEU A 86 -13.17 5.05 -4.34
C LEU A 86 -14.55 5.59 -3.93
N VAL A 87 -15.56 4.72 -3.86
CA VAL A 87 -16.94 5.09 -3.51
C VAL A 87 -17.19 5.18 -2.01
N VAL A 88 -16.19 4.87 -1.17
CA VAL A 88 -16.30 5.00 0.28
C VAL A 88 -16.49 6.46 0.68
N SER A 89 -17.58 6.70 1.39
CA SER A 89 -17.97 8.01 1.93
C SER A 89 -17.87 7.99 3.45
N GLY A 90 -17.68 9.17 4.05
CA GLY A 90 -17.49 9.29 5.48
C GLY A 90 -16.05 9.05 5.92
N THR A 91 -15.61 9.81 6.91
CA THR A 91 -14.22 9.80 7.38
C THR A 91 -13.89 8.52 8.13
N SER A 92 -14.84 8.00 8.91
CA SER A 92 -14.63 6.77 9.69
C SER A 92 -14.43 5.56 8.78
N GLU A 93 -15.24 5.46 7.71
CA GLU A 93 -15.22 4.41 6.72
C GLU A 93 -13.96 4.48 5.86
N ARG A 94 -13.53 5.68 5.43
CA ARG A 94 -12.26 5.88 4.71
C ARG A 94 -11.07 5.45 5.54
N VAL A 95 -11.03 5.85 6.80
CA VAL A 95 -9.97 5.48 7.75
C VAL A 95 -9.97 3.96 7.98
N ALA A 96 -11.12 3.34 8.23
CA ALA A 96 -11.21 1.88 8.39
C ALA A 96 -10.78 1.13 7.11
N THR A 97 -11.26 1.56 5.95
CA THR A 97 -10.93 0.96 4.65
C THR A 97 -9.43 1.02 4.35
N LEU A 98 -8.81 2.19 4.50
CA LEU A 98 -7.39 2.37 4.20
C LEU A 98 -6.50 1.67 5.23
N TYR A 99 -6.65 2.00 6.51
CA TYR A 99 -5.67 1.59 7.52
C TYR A 99 -5.91 0.18 8.07
N ASP A 100 -7.17 -0.26 8.18
CA ASP A 100 -7.47 -1.58 8.77
C ASP A 100 -7.52 -2.69 7.71
N ALA A 101 -7.86 -2.36 6.46
CA ALA A 101 -7.90 -3.33 5.37
C ALA A 101 -6.72 -3.20 4.40
N ILE A 102 -6.64 -2.10 3.64
CA ILE A 102 -5.70 -1.99 2.51
C ILE A 102 -4.24 -2.01 2.98
N LEU A 103 -3.87 -1.13 3.91
CA LEU A 103 -2.50 -1.06 4.43
C LEU A 103 -2.14 -2.28 5.28
N ALA A 104 -3.11 -2.87 6.00
CA ALA A 104 -2.93 -4.15 6.68
C ALA A 104 -2.59 -5.27 5.69
N GLY A 105 -3.26 -5.28 4.54
CA GLY A 105 -3.02 -6.22 3.44
C GLY A 105 -1.65 -6.02 2.81
N LEU A 106 -1.30 -4.76 2.52
CA LEU A 106 -0.03 -4.40 1.91
C LEU A 106 1.15 -4.74 2.83
N GLU A 107 1.05 -4.46 4.13
CA GLU A 107 2.03 -4.87 5.14
C GLU A 107 2.30 -6.38 5.08
N ARG A 108 1.24 -7.21 5.06
CA ARG A 108 1.40 -8.66 4.96
C ARG A 108 2.15 -9.07 3.70
N ARG A 109 1.86 -8.43 2.56
CA ARG A 109 2.51 -8.73 1.28
C ARG A 109 3.98 -8.32 1.24
N TYR A 110 4.34 -7.18 1.84
CA TYR A 110 5.74 -6.79 2.03
C TYR A 110 6.49 -7.80 2.89
N ARG A 111 5.90 -8.23 4.01
CA ARG A 111 6.50 -9.25 4.88
C ARG A 111 6.66 -10.61 4.17
N VAL A 112 5.67 -11.02 3.37
CA VAL A 112 5.75 -12.25 2.57
C VAL A 112 6.90 -12.16 1.57
N TYR A 113 7.02 -11.05 0.81
CA TYR A 113 8.13 -10.85 -0.12
C TYR A 113 9.48 -10.97 0.59
N ILE A 114 9.66 -10.26 1.71
CA ILE A 114 10.90 -10.30 2.50
C ILE A 114 11.22 -11.73 2.94
N SER A 115 10.22 -12.49 3.42
CA SER A 115 10.42 -13.86 3.90
C SER A 115 10.78 -14.88 2.81
N GLN A 116 10.43 -14.59 1.55
CA GLN A 116 10.65 -15.48 0.41
C GLN A 116 11.91 -15.10 -0.40
N THR A 117 12.53 -13.98 -0.06
CA THR A 117 13.65 -13.40 -0.80
C THR A 117 14.97 -13.79 -0.15
N ASP A 118 15.95 -14.17 -0.97
CA ASP A 118 17.30 -14.44 -0.48
C ASP A 118 18.01 -13.11 -0.17
N PRO A 119 18.45 -12.88 1.07
CA PRO A 119 19.05 -11.61 1.47
C PRO A 119 20.39 -11.33 0.78
N ILE A 120 21.12 -12.35 0.33
CA ILE A 120 22.37 -12.15 -0.41
C ILE A 120 22.08 -11.67 -1.84
N LEU A 121 20.99 -12.16 -2.44
CA LEU A 121 20.69 -11.89 -3.85
C LEU A 121 19.84 -10.64 -4.07
N ASP A 122 19.12 -10.15 -3.07
CA ASP A 122 18.17 -9.03 -3.21
C ASP A 122 18.02 -8.19 -1.92
N GLU A 123 19.10 -8.07 -1.14
CA GLU A 123 19.17 -7.19 0.03
C GLU A 123 18.59 -5.79 -0.21
N PRO A 124 18.86 -5.10 -1.35
CA PRO A 124 18.36 -3.75 -1.56
C PRO A 124 16.82 -3.67 -1.52
N SER A 125 16.13 -4.66 -2.08
CA SER A 125 14.66 -4.71 -2.04
C SER A 125 14.15 -4.93 -0.61
N ILE A 126 14.83 -5.77 0.18
CA ILE A 126 14.50 -6.01 1.60
C ILE A 126 14.62 -4.72 2.40
N VAL A 127 15.75 -4.01 2.29
CA VAL A 127 15.98 -2.75 3.02
C VAL A 127 14.92 -1.70 2.65
N ILE A 128 14.57 -1.59 1.36
CA ILE A 128 13.51 -0.69 0.91
C ILE A 128 12.17 -1.08 1.55
N LEU A 129 11.77 -2.35 1.48
CA LEU A 129 10.48 -2.80 2.01
C LEU A 129 10.41 -2.70 3.54
N GLU A 130 11.50 -2.92 4.27
CA GLU A 130 11.56 -2.69 5.72
C GLU A 130 11.36 -1.21 6.08
N ARG A 131 11.87 -0.29 5.25
CA ARG A 131 11.59 1.14 5.43
C ARG A 131 10.11 1.44 5.21
N LEU A 132 9.53 0.96 4.11
CA LEU A 132 8.10 1.12 3.81
C LEU A 132 7.23 0.54 4.92
N LEU A 133 7.62 -0.61 5.50
CA LEU A 133 6.92 -1.22 6.63
C LEU A 133 6.88 -0.31 7.87
N ARG A 134 7.97 0.39 8.18
CA ARG A 134 7.99 1.37 9.30
C ARG A 134 7.07 2.54 9.04
N ASP A 135 7.00 3.01 7.78
CA ASP A 135 6.10 4.08 7.37
C ASP A 135 4.63 3.62 7.47
N VAL A 136 4.29 2.44 6.97
CA VAL A 136 2.94 1.85 7.10
C VAL A 136 2.53 1.68 8.57
N GLU A 137 3.43 1.20 9.43
CA GLU A 137 3.16 1.05 10.86
C GLU A 137 2.89 2.41 11.53
N ARG A 138 3.69 3.45 11.19
CA ARG A 138 3.43 4.83 11.63
C ARG A 138 2.07 5.32 11.18
N GLN A 139 1.75 5.16 9.90
CA GLN A 139 0.48 5.63 9.32
C GLN A 139 -0.73 5.02 10.03
N ARG A 140 -0.68 3.72 10.35
CA ARG A 140 -1.73 3.04 11.14
C ARG A 140 -1.86 3.60 12.55
N ARG A 141 -0.74 3.88 13.25
CA ARG A 141 -0.79 4.52 14.59
C ARG A 141 -1.34 5.95 14.54
N GLU A 142 -1.00 6.70 13.50
CA GLU A 142 -1.56 8.05 13.28
C GLU A 142 -3.07 7.99 13.03
N ALA A 143 -3.56 6.98 12.31
CA ALA A 143 -4.99 6.75 12.12
C ALA A 143 -5.72 6.41 13.43
N ASP A 144 -5.12 5.60 14.31
CA ASP A 144 -5.68 5.32 15.65
C ASP A 144 -5.73 6.60 16.50
N SER A 145 -4.71 7.43 16.40
CA SER A 145 -4.66 8.73 17.10
C SER A 145 -5.71 9.71 16.58
N LEU A 146 -5.92 9.72 15.26
CA LEU A 146 -6.98 10.51 14.62
C LEU A 146 -8.37 10.07 15.10
N ARG A 147 -8.64 8.76 15.13
CA ARG A 147 -9.92 8.21 15.63
C ARG A 147 -10.21 8.68 17.04
N ALA A 148 -9.22 8.64 17.93
CA ALA A 148 -9.35 9.11 19.30
C ALA A 148 -9.61 10.62 19.36
N THR A 149 -8.89 11.41 18.57
CA THR A 149 -8.98 12.88 18.53
C THR A 149 -10.34 13.35 18.06
N LEU A 150 -10.80 12.81 16.94
CA LEU A 150 -12.08 13.18 16.30
C LEU A 150 -13.27 12.41 16.88
N LYS A 151 -13.03 11.49 17.83
CA LYS A 151 -14.04 10.56 18.37
C LYS A 151 -14.79 9.81 17.27
N LEU A 152 -14.06 9.41 16.22
CA LEU A 152 -14.64 8.65 15.12
C LEU A 152 -15.13 7.31 15.65
N HIS A 153 -16.31 6.91 15.21
CA HIS A 153 -16.77 5.56 15.46
C HIS A 153 -15.88 4.58 14.67
N LYS A 154 -15.71 3.37 15.19
CA LYS A 154 -14.96 2.34 14.47
C LYS A 154 -15.88 1.74 13.40
N ALA A 155 -15.81 2.30 12.19
CA ALA A 155 -16.55 1.77 11.04
C ALA A 155 -16.15 0.32 10.76
N ASP A 156 -17.12 -0.45 10.27
CA ASP A 156 -16.89 -1.85 9.91
C ASP A 156 -16.15 -1.95 8.58
N ALA A 157 -14.94 -2.53 8.60
CA ALA A 157 -14.14 -2.83 7.42
C ALA A 157 -14.06 -4.33 7.11
N GLN A 158 -14.87 -5.19 7.75
CA GLN A 158 -14.77 -6.65 7.60
C GLN A 158 -14.89 -7.10 6.14
N THR A 159 -15.80 -6.49 5.36
CA THR A 159 -15.93 -6.80 3.93
C THR A 159 -14.65 -6.50 3.15
N PHE A 160 -14.01 -5.34 3.40
CA PHE A 160 -12.75 -4.99 2.75
C PHE A 160 -11.60 -5.90 3.22
N ILE A 161 -11.54 -6.23 4.51
CA ILE A 161 -10.54 -7.15 5.08
C ILE A 161 -10.69 -8.55 4.46
N ALA A 162 -11.91 -9.06 4.36
CA ALA A 162 -12.19 -10.37 3.78
C ALA A 162 -11.84 -10.40 2.29
N THR A 163 -12.21 -9.34 1.55
CA THR A 163 -11.90 -9.22 0.11
C THR A 163 -10.39 -9.18 -0.11
N ASP A 164 -9.65 -8.38 0.66
CA ASP A 164 -8.18 -8.31 0.59
C ASP A 164 -7.51 -9.65 0.92
N ARG A 165 -8.00 -10.36 1.94
CA ARG A 165 -7.49 -11.67 2.34
C ARG A 165 -7.73 -12.76 1.30
N ALA A 166 -8.80 -12.63 0.51
CA ALA A 166 -9.10 -13.57 -0.57
C ALA A 166 -8.23 -13.34 -1.84
N ILE A 167 -7.29 -12.39 -1.82
CA ILE A 167 -6.36 -12.12 -2.92
C ILE A 167 -4.97 -12.64 -2.53
N ASP A 168 -4.67 -13.86 -2.99
CA ASP A 168 -3.44 -14.59 -2.64
C ASP A 168 -2.17 -13.90 -3.17
N SER A 169 -2.21 -13.39 -4.40
CA SER A 169 -1.13 -12.64 -5.03
C SER A 169 -1.65 -11.36 -5.66
N VAL A 170 -0.86 -10.29 -5.53
CA VAL A 170 -1.07 -9.03 -6.27
C VAL A 170 -0.26 -8.97 -7.56
N VAL A 171 0.73 -9.84 -7.73
CA VAL A 171 1.47 -9.95 -8.98
C VAL A 171 0.62 -10.77 -9.94
N ALA A 172 0.24 -10.17 -11.08
CA ALA A 172 -0.47 -10.88 -12.13
C ALA A 172 0.38 -12.04 -12.67
N ALA A 173 -0.28 -13.18 -12.92
CA ALA A 173 0.33 -14.39 -13.50
C ALA A 173 0.97 -14.12 -14.87
#